data_AF-A9LLV1-F1
#
_entry.id   AF-A9LLV1-F1
#
_cell.length_a   1.000
_cell.length_b   1.000
_cell.length_c   1.000
_cell.angle_alpha   90.00
_cell.angle_beta   90.00
_cell.angle_gamma   90.00
#
_symmetry.space_group_name_H-M   'P 1'
#
loop_
_entity.id
_entity.type
_entity.pdbx_description
1 polymer ?
#
loop_
_entity_poly.entity_id
_entity_poly.type
_entity_poly.pdbx_seq_one_letter_code
_entity_poly.pdbx_strand_id
1 'polypeptide(L)' 'GMALFYGGMVRKKNVLSVVMQCFATTCIITVVWMLLGYSLAFTDGGGMQTYLGGTSQFLLKGMTLDSVNSLAGTIPESVF' A
#
# COMPACT_ATOMS: atom_id res chain seq x y z
N GLY A 1 -8.23 13.10 -2.45
CA GLY A 1 -7.92 14.24 -3.33
C GLY A 1 -8.07 13.91 -4.81
N MET A 2 -7.33 12.91 -5.32
CA MET A 2 -7.26 12.55 -6.75
C MET A 2 -8.63 12.26 -7.39
N ALA A 3 -9.49 11.46 -6.75
CA ALA A 3 -10.80 11.08 -7.29
C ALA A 3 -11.73 12.28 -7.57
N LEU A 4 -11.70 13.31 -6.71
CA LEU A 4 -12.49 14.53 -6.88
C LEU A 4 -11.90 15.45 -7.95
N PHE A 5 -10.56 15.47 -8.06
CA PHE A 5 -9.86 16.24 -9.09
C PHE A 5 -10.13 15.69 -10.50
N TYR A 6 -10.03 14.36 -10.68
CA TYR A 6 -10.36 13.70 -11.94
C TYR A 6 -11.87 13.62 -12.20
N GLY A 7 -12.69 13.46 -11.14
CA GLY A 7 -14.14 13.51 -11.24
C GLY A 7 -14.67 14.87 -11.73
N GLY A 8 -14.02 15.99 -11.36
CA GLY A 8 -14.40 17.33 -11.81
C GLY A 8 -14.15 17.62 -13.29
N MET A 9 -13.22 16.89 -13.94
CA MET A 9 -12.90 17.05 -15.36
C MET A 9 -13.75 16.17 -16.29
N VAL A 10 -14.60 15.30 -15.75
CA VAL A 10 -15.42 14.35 -16.51
C VAL A 10 -16.88 14.80 -16.52
N ARG A 11 -17.58 14.61 -17.65
CA ARG A 11 -19.02 14.91 -17.80
C ARG A 11 -19.83 14.34 -16.63
N LYS A 12 -20.74 15.13 -16.02
CA LYS A 12 -21.55 14.78 -14.82
C LYS A 12 -22.11 13.35 -14.83
N LYS A 13 -22.52 12.83 -16.00
CA LYS A 13 -23.02 11.46 -16.20
C LYS A 13 -22.04 10.36 -15.75
N ASN A 14 -20.74 10.57 -15.87
CA ASN A 14 -19.72 9.56 -15.62
C ASN A 14 -18.98 9.77 -14.29
N VAL A 15 -19.23 10.88 -13.59
CA VAL A 15 -18.57 11.21 -12.31
C VAL A 15 -18.85 10.14 -11.25
N LEU A 16 -20.08 9.62 -11.20
CA LEU A 16 -20.44 8.55 -10.27
C LEU A 16 -19.60 7.27 -10.53
N SER A 17 -19.36 6.94 -11.80
CA SER A 17 -18.52 5.78 -12.17
C SER A 17 -17.05 5.99 -11.78
N VAL A 18 -16.52 7.20 -12.03
CA VAL A 18 -15.12 7.54 -11.68
C VAL A 18 -14.90 7.47 -10.17
N VAL A 19 -15.82 8.02 -9.37
CA VAL A 19 -15.72 7.96 -7.90
C VAL A 19 -15.79 6.52 -7.39
N MET A 20 -16.70 5.69 -7.91
CA MET A 20 -16.81 4.28 -7.54
C MET A 20 -15.56 3.48 -7.94
N GLN A 21 -15.00 3.71 -9.12
CA GLN A 21 -13.75 3.08 -9.55
C GLN A 21 -12.58 3.50 -8.67
N CYS A 22 -12.46 4.78 -8.31
CA CYS A 22 -11.42 5.23 -7.39
C CYS A 22 -11.55 4.56 -6.03
N PHE A 23 -12.75 4.46 -5.46
CA PHE A 23 -12.99 3.78 -4.19
C PHE A 23 -12.62 2.30 -4.26
N ALA A 24 -13.09 1.59 -5.29
CA ALA A 24 -12.77 0.18 -5.51
C ALA A 24 -11.25 -0.04 -5.66
N THR A 25 -10.58 0.83 -6.42
CA THR A 25 -9.14 0.77 -6.64
C THR A 25 -8.37 1.01 -5.34
N THR A 26 -8.79 1.98 -4.53
CA THR A 26 -8.21 2.21 -3.20
C THR A 26 -8.36 0.98 -2.32
N CYS A 27 -9.56 0.38 -2.24
CA CYS A 27 -9.76 -0.85 -1.45
C CYS A 27 -8.85 -2.00 -1.92
N ILE A 28 -8.74 -2.22 -3.23
CA ILE A 28 -7.89 -3.28 -3.80
C ILE A 28 -6.43 -3.02 -3.47
N ILE A 29 -5.93 -1.79 -3.66
CA ILE A 29 -4.54 -1.43 -3.38
C ILE A 29 -4.23 -1.61 -1.90
N THR A 30 -5.12 -1.21 -0.99
CA THR A 30 -4.94 -1.41 0.46
C THR A 30 -4.84 -2.90 0.80
N VAL A 31 -5.68 -3.76 0.23
CA VAL A 31 -5.60 -5.21 0.45
C VAL A 31 -4.30 -5.79 -0.11
N VAL A 32 -3.92 -5.42 -1.33
CA VAL A 32 -2.67 -5.89 -1.95
C VAL A 32 -1.44 -5.45 -1.15
N TRP A 33 -1.47 -4.24 -0.58
CA TRP A 33 -0.42 -3.72 0.30
C TRP A 33 -0.25 -4.58 1.54
N MET A 34 -1.35 -4.89 2.24
CA MET A 34 -1.38 -5.74 3.43
C MET A 34 -0.90 -7.18 3.14
N LEU A 35 -1.27 -7.73 1.98
CA LEU A 35 -0.94 -9.11 1.62
C LEU A 35 0.53 -9.26 1.24
N LEU A 36 1.01 -8.41 0.34
CA LEU A 36 2.29 -8.59 -0.37
C LEU A 36 3.17 -7.34 -0.35
N GLY A 37 2.54 -6.16 -0.49
CA GLY A 37 3.24 -4.90 -0.78
C GLY A 37 4.21 -4.49 0.32
N TYR A 38 3.80 -4.62 1.58
CA TYR A 38 4.66 -4.33 2.72
C TYR A 38 5.90 -5.24 2.74
N SER A 39 5.70 -6.55 2.55
CA SER A 39 6.79 -7.52 2.56
C SER A 39 7.81 -7.23 1.45
N LEU A 40 7.34 -7.02 0.22
CA LEU A 40 8.18 -6.77 -0.95
C LEU A 40 8.92 -5.42 -0.92
N ALA A 41 8.43 -4.45 -0.15
CA ALA A 41 9.04 -3.13 -0.06
C ALA A 41 10.05 -3.00 1.09
N PHE A 42 9.76 -3.61 2.25
CA PHE A 42 10.49 -3.33 3.51
C PHE A 42 11.23 -4.53 4.10
N THR A 43 11.17 -5.69 3.45
CA THR A 43 11.78 -6.92 3.97
C THR A 43 13.01 -7.31 3.17
N ASP A 44 13.96 -7.98 3.81
CA ASP A 44 15.22 -8.37 3.18
C ASP A 44 15.02 -9.38 2.03
N GLY A 45 15.19 -8.93 0.79
CA GLY A 45 15.16 -9.74 -0.44
C GLY A 45 16.46 -10.49 -0.74
N GLY A 46 17.46 -10.42 0.14
CA GLY A 46 18.77 -11.04 -0.07
C GLY A 46 19.49 -10.47 -1.29
N GLY A 47 19.94 -11.34 -2.21
CA GLY A 47 20.66 -10.92 -3.42
C GLY A 47 19.83 -10.13 -4.44
N MET A 48 18.50 -10.09 -4.29
CA MET A 48 17.58 -9.37 -5.19
C MET A 48 17.04 -8.06 -4.59
N GLN A 49 17.52 -7.65 -3.40
CA GLN A 49 17.10 -6.44 -2.67
C GLN A 49 17.08 -5.17 -3.54
N THR A 50 17.98 -5.07 -4.52
CA THR A 50 18.07 -3.93 -5.45
C THR A 50 16.81 -3.78 -6.31
N TYR A 51 16.03 -4.83 -6.49
CA TYR A 51 14.83 -4.85 -7.33
C TYR A 51 13.56 -5.23 -6.55
N LEU A 52 13.65 -6.20 -5.63
CA LEU A 52 12.52 -6.71 -4.86
C LEU A 52 12.98 -7.11 -3.45
N GLY A 53 12.20 -6.76 -2.44
CA GLY A 53 12.38 -7.24 -1.06
C GLY A 53 12.00 -8.71 -0.87
N GLY A 54 11.90 -9.11 0.39
CA GLY A 54 11.68 -10.49 0.81
C GLY A 54 10.21 -10.90 0.97
N THR A 55 9.99 -12.20 1.17
CA THR A 55 8.67 -12.82 1.38
C THR A 55 8.38 -13.15 2.86
N SER A 56 9.28 -12.80 3.77
CA SER A 56 9.20 -13.24 5.17
C SER A 56 8.12 -12.52 5.99
N GLN A 57 7.61 -11.37 5.54
CA GLN A 57 6.54 -10.62 6.18
C GLN A 57 5.23 -10.61 5.38
N PHE A 58 4.98 -11.65 4.57
CA PHE A 58 3.67 -11.82 3.93
C PHE A 58 2.54 -11.84 4.97
N LEU A 59 1.41 -11.20 4.65
CA LEU A 59 0.28 -11.00 5.58
C LEU A 59 0.65 -10.26 6.88
N LEU A 60 1.69 -9.43 6.87
CA LEU A 60 2.21 -8.73 8.07
C LEU A 60 2.63 -9.71 9.18
N LYS A 61 3.02 -10.93 8.80
CA LYS A 61 3.37 -11.99 9.75
C LYS A 61 4.62 -11.59 10.54
N GLY A 62 4.44 -11.38 11.85
CA GLY A 62 5.51 -10.97 12.77
C GLY A 62 5.55 -9.47 13.07
N MET A 63 4.66 -8.66 12.48
CA MET A 63 4.53 -7.24 12.79
C MET A 63 3.81 -7.08 14.14
N THR A 64 4.52 -6.54 15.13
CA THR A 64 3.98 -6.20 16.45
C THR A 64 3.76 -4.69 16.54
N LEU A 65 2.94 -4.23 17.49
CA LEU A 65 2.65 -2.80 17.64
C LEU A 65 3.90 -1.96 17.95
N ASP A 66 4.92 -2.59 18.53
CA ASP A 66 6.20 -1.98 18.87
C ASP A 66 7.31 -2.27 17.84
N SER A 67 7.00 -3.01 16.77
CA SER A 67 7.97 -3.27 15.71
C SER A 67 8.30 -1.95 14.99
N VAL A 68 9.59 -1.65 14.88
CA VAL A 68 10.13 -0.49 14.19
C VAL A 68 11.08 -0.97 13.10
N ASN A 69 10.89 -0.46 11.88
CA ASN A 69 11.74 -0.83 10.77
C ASN A 69 13.09 -0.12 10.87
N SER A 70 14.19 -0.79 10.53
CA SER A 70 15.53 -0.20 10.57
C SER A 70 15.69 0.99 9.61
N LEU A 71 14.86 1.09 8.57
CA LEU A 71 14.82 2.22 7.63
C LEU A 71 14.14 3.48 8.21
N ALA A 72 13.29 3.31 9.23
CA ALA A 72 12.52 4.40 9.83
C ALA A 72 12.30 4.14 11.32
N GLY A 73 13.39 4.18 12.10
CA GLY A 73 13.40 3.78 13.52
C GLY A 73 12.52 4.63 14.46
N THR A 74 11.97 5.76 14.00
CA THR A 74 11.10 6.65 14.79
C THR A 74 9.61 6.46 14.49
N ILE A 75 9.24 5.62 13.52
CA ILE A 75 7.85 5.41 13.08
C ILE A 75 7.48 3.94 13.29
N PRO A 76 6.40 3.63 14.02
CA PRO A 76 5.92 2.26 14.17
C PRO A 76 5.58 1.63 12.82
N GLU A 77 5.91 0.35 12.64
CA GLU A 77 5.65 -0.39 11.39
C GLU A 77 4.17 -0.45 11.02
N SER A 78 3.27 -0.31 12.00
CA SER A 78 1.81 -0.30 11.81
C SER A 78 1.26 0.94 11.08
N VAL A 79 2.05 2.00 10.92
CA VAL A 79 1.61 3.27 10.30
C VAL A 79 2.01 3.37 8.81
N PHE A 80 2.78 2.40 8.31
CA PHE A 80 3.15 2.28 6.90
C PHE A 80 2.07 1.57 6.07
#